data_AF-A0A9E3NAT2-F1
#
_entry.id   AF-A0A9E3NAT2-F1
#
_cell.length_a   1.000
_cell.length_b   1.000
_cell.length_c   1.000
_cell.angle_alpha   90.00
_cell.angle_beta   90.00
_cell.angle_gamma   90.00
#
_symmetry.space_group_name_H-M   'P 1'
#
loop_
_entity.id
_entity.type
_entity.pdbx_description
1 polymer ?
#
loop_
_entity_poly.entity_id
_entity_poly.type
_entity_poly.pdbx_seq_one_letter_code
_entity_poly.pdbx_strand_id
1 'polypeptide(L)'
;IADGMTGRKHRYNMELLAQGIANMASALFGGISVTGTIARTATNIRAGARSPISGILHAAFLLIFMLVAAPLASFIPLAALAGLLVVVSWNMAEKQDFLLLLRRWRTAPVLLATFGLTVLEDLTAGIVAGCLLAAAIAIIDRANGALNHRRDRLLAAKSDLQADESTAGQ
;
A
#
# COMPACT_ATOMS: atom_id res chain seq x y z
N ILE A 1 6.19 4.36 6.96
CA ILE A 1 6.60 3.75 8.24
C ILE A 1 7.99 4.23 8.69
N ALA A 2 9.06 4.04 7.89
CA ALA A 2 10.40 4.54 8.24
C ALA A 2 10.44 6.06 8.50
N ASP A 3 9.72 6.85 7.70
CA ASP A 3 9.57 8.30 7.89
C ASP A 3 8.93 8.64 9.24
N GLY A 4 7.83 7.95 9.60
CA GLY A 4 7.17 8.13 10.88
C GLY A 4 8.04 7.72 12.08
N MET A 5 8.96 6.77 11.89
CA MET A 5 9.87 6.32 12.93
C MET A 5 11.17 7.15 13.03
N THR A 6 11.57 7.84 11.96
CA THR A 6 12.86 8.58 11.90
C THR A 6 12.70 10.08 11.76
N GLY A 7 11.48 10.59 11.58
CA GLY A 7 11.18 12.02 11.40
C GLY A 7 11.68 12.60 10.06
N ARG A 8 12.16 11.76 9.13
CA ARG A 8 12.66 12.19 7.82
C ARG A 8 11.58 12.09 6.75
N LYS A 9 11.73 12.87 5.68
CA LYS A 9 10.90 12.75 4.48
C LYS A 9 11.54 11.82 3.47
N HIS A 10 10.78 10.83 3.02
CA HIS A 10 11.19 9.92 1.98
C HIS A 10 11.26 10.60 0.60
N ARG A 11 12.20 10.14 -0.24
CA ARG A 11 12.39 10.62 -1.62
C ARG A 11 11.86 9.57 -2.61
N TYR A 12 10.55 9.59 -2.89
CA TYR A 12 9.86 8.57 -3.70
C TYR A 12 10.53 8.27 -5.06
N ASN A 13 10.94 9.31 -5.80
CA ASN A 13 11.61 9.13 -7.09
C ASN A 13 12.94 8.36 -6.96
N MET A 14 13.67 8.58 -5.85
CA MET A 14 14.93 7.90 -5.60
C MET A 14 14.68 6.45 -5.18
N GLU A 15 13.67 6.16 -4.37
CA GLU A 15 13.30 4.79 -3.99
C GLU A 15 12.80 3.99 -5.19
N LEU A 16 11.99 4.60 -6.06
CA LEU A 16 11.53 3.96 -7.29
C LEU A 16 12.71 3.63 -8.22
N LEU A 17 13.63 4.57 -8.44
CA LEU A 17 14.83 4.32 -9.22
C LEU A 17 15.70 3.22 -8.59
N ALA A 18 15.91 3.27 -7.27
CA ALA A 18 16.69 2.27 -6.54
C ALA A 18 16.08 0.87 -6.64
N GLN A 19 14.74 0.75 -6.52
CA GLN A 19 14.04 -0.52 -6.69
C GLN A 19 14.12 -1.02 -8.14
N GLY A 20 14.06 -0.13 -9.12
CA GLY A 20 14.29 -0.48 -10.53
C GLY A 20 15.69 -1.05 -10.77
N ILE A 21 16.73 -0.36 -10.30
CA ILE A 21 18.12 -0.82 -10.39
C ILE A 21 18.30 -2.15 -9.64
N ALA A 22 17.72 -2.29 -8.45
CA ALA A 22 17.79 -3.53 -7.67
C ALA A 22 17.15 -4.72 -8.40
N ASN A 23 16.00 -4.52 -9.06
CA ASN A 23 15.35 -5.56 -9.85
C ASN A 23 16.13 -5.90 -11.13
N MET A 24 16.73 -4.91 -11.81
CA MET A 24 17.61 -5.17 -12.95
C MET A 24 18.84 -5.98 -12.54
N ALA A 25 19.48 -5.63 -11.43
CA ALA A 25 20.59 -6.39 -10.87
C ALA A 25 20.15 -7.81 -10.49
N SER A 26 19.02 -7.96 -9.80
CA SER A 26 18.46 -9.28 -9.44
C SER A 26 18.28 -10.17 -10.67
N ALA A 27 17.63 -9.64 -11.72
CA ALA A 27 17.40 -10.38 -12.97
C ALA A 27 18.71 -10.82 -13.65
N LEU A 28 19.77 -9.99 -13.61
CA LEU A 28 21.08 -10.32 -14.19
C LEU A 28 21.75 -11.52 -13.51
N PHE A 29 21.47 -11.74 -12.22
CA PHE A 29 21.98 -12.89 -11.46
C PHE A 29 20.98 -14.05 -11.37
N GLY A 30 19.93 -14.06 -12.20
CA GLY A 30 18.89 -15.10 -12.20
C GLY A 30 17.95 -15.05 -10.98
N GLY A 31 17.92 -13.91 -10.28
CA GLY A 31 17.06 -13.67 -9.13
C GLY A 31 15.62 -13.34 -9.50
N ILE A 32 14.73 -13.44 -8.51
CA ILE A 32 13.31 -13.05 -8.61
C ILE A 32 13.14 -11.54 -8.34
N SER A 33 11.93 -11.03 -8.58
CA SER A 33 11.62 -9.63 -8.26
C SER A 33 11.78 -9.36 -6.75
N VAL A 34 12.39 -8.22 -6.42
CA VAL A 34 12.68 -7.79 -5.05
C VAL A 34 11.93 -6.51 -4.73
N THR A 35 11.48 -6.40 -3.49
CA THR A 35 10.81 -5.22 -2.94
C THR A 35 11.30 -4.91 -1.53
N GLY A 36 11.05 -3.69 -1.05
CA GLY A 36 11.35 -3.27 0.30
C GLY A 36 10.46 -4.00 1.33
N THR A 37 11.08 -4.70 2.27
CA THR A 37 10.36 -5.38 3.36
C THR A 37 10.17 -4.45 4.56
N ILE A 38 8.94 -4.00 4.79
CA ILE A 38 8.56 -3.10 5.89
C ILE A 38 9.02 -3.63 7.25
N ALA A 39 8.78 -4.92 7.52
CA ALA A 39 9.11 -5.56 8.79
C ALA A 39 10.63 -5.49 9.11
N ARG A 40 11.47 -5.71 8.09
CA ARG A 40 12.93 -5.59 8.23
C ARG A 40 13.33 -4.16 8.56
N THR A 41 12.77 -3.18 7.85
CA THR A 41 13.05 -1.76 8.08
C THR A 41 12.66 -1.34 9.50
N ALA A 42 11.47 -1.73 9.97
CA ALA A 42 11.02 -1.43 11.33
C ALA A 42 11.91 -2.07 12.40
N THR A 43 12.28 -3.34 12.22
CA THR A 43 13.17 -4.06 13.15
C THR A 43 14.55 -3.41 13.17
N ASN A 44 15.09 -3.05 12.01
CA ASN A 44 16.41 -2.42 11.89
C ASN A 44 16.46 -1.04 12.57
N ILE A 45 15.41 -0.23 12.41
CA ILE A 45 15.29 1.06 13.09
C ILE A 45 15.20 0.88 14.61
N ARG A 46 14.40 -0.09 15.09
CA ARG A 46 14.29 -0.40 16.53
C ARG A 46 15.59 -0.94 17.12
N ALA A 47 16.42 -1.61 16.32
CA ALA A 47 17.77 -2.04 16.68
C ALA A 47 18.80 -0.88 16.66
N GLY A 48 18.37 0.36 16.37
CA GLY A 48 19.23 1.55 16.41
C GLY A 48 20.00 1.82 15.12
N ALA A 49 19.68 1.16 14.00
CA ALA A 49 20.35 1.42 12.74
C ALA A 49 20.07 2.83 12.22
N ARG A 50 21.13 3.58 11.90
CA ARG A 50 21.05 4.97 11.41
C ARG A 50 21.59 5.15 9.98
N SER A 51 22.22 4.12 9.42
CA SER A 51 22.89 4.15 8.12
C SER A 51 22.50 2.93 7.27
N PRO A 52 22.67 3.00 5.92
CA PRO A 52 22.41 1.86 5.03
C PRO A 52 23.37 0.68 5.24
N ILE A 53 24.43 0.87 6.03
CA ILE A 53 25.46 -0.14 6.31
C ILE A 53 24.85 -1.40 6.94
N SER A 54 23.85 -1.25 7.83
CA SER A 54 23.16 -2.41 8.43
C SER A 54 22.52 -3.32 7.38
N GLY A 55 21.92 -2.74 6.33
CA GLY A 55 21.35 -3.51 5.22
C GLY A 55 22.40 -4.25 4.40
N ILE A 56 23.53 -3.59 4.13
CA ILE A 56 24.67 -4.19 3.39
C ILE A 56 25.27 -5.35 4.18
N LEU A 57 25.50 -5.17 5.48
CA LEU A 57 26.01 -6.21 6.36
C LEU A 57 25.03 -7.39 6.48
N HIS A 58 23.73 -7.11 6.56
CA HIS A 58 22.71 -8.16 6.56
C HIS A 58 22.70 -8.97 5.26
N ALA A 59 22.83 -8.31 4.10
CA ALA A 59 22.92 -8.99 2.81
C ALA A 59 24.19 -9.85 2.70
N ALA A 60 25.35 -9.31 3.11
CA ALA A 60 26.61 -10.06 3.13
C ALA A 60 26.55 -11.25 4.09
N PHE A 61 25.95 -11.07 5.27
CA PHE A 61 25.72 -12.15 6.23
C PHE A 61 24.83 -13.25 5.64
N LEU A 62 23.70 -12.90 5.01
CA LEU A 62 22.82 -13.87 4.37
C LEU A 62 23.52 -14.62 3.22
N LEU A 63 24.35 -13.94 2.44
CA LEU A 63 25.13 -14.56 1.37
C LEU A 63 26.09 -15.60 1.95
N ILE A 64 26.94 -15.22 2.92
CA ILE A 64 27.88 -16.14 3.57
C ILE A 64 27.13 -17.29 4.24
N PHE A 65 26.04 -17.00 4.94
CA PHE A 65 25.20 -18.02 5.57
C PHE A 65 24.65 -19.00 4.54
N MET A 66 24.13 -18.53 3.40
CA MET A 66 23.67 -19.41 2.33
C MET A 66 24.80 -20.28 1.77
N LEU A 67 25.99 -19.73 1.51
CA LEU A 67 27.11 -20.52 0.99
C LEU A 67 27.52 -21.65 1.95
N VAL A 68 27.48 -21.41 3.26
CA VAL A 68 27.88 -22.40 4.28
C VAL A 68 26.73 -23.36 4.64
N ALA A 69 25.51 -22.84 4.78
CA ALA A 69 24.35 -23.59 5.25
C ALA A 69 23.51 -24.21 4.12
N ALA A 70 23.85 -23.99 2.85
CA ALA A 70 23.24 -24.66 1.69
C ALA A 70 23.03 -26.18 1.89
N PRO A 71 24.03 -26.98 2.33
CA PRO A 71 23.81 -28.42 2.55
C PRO A 71 22.79 -28.71 3.66
N LEU A 72 22.70 -27.87 4.68
CA LEU A 72 21.76 -28.02 5.79
C LEU A 72 20.31 -27.71 5.37
N ALA A 73 20.10 -26.91 4.34
CA ALA A 73 18.78 -26.53 3.86
C ALA A 73 17.93 -27.76 3.44
N SER A 74 18.57 -28.86 3.02
CA SER A 74 17.91 -30.11 2.66
C SER A 74 17.21 -30.81 3.83
N PHE A 75 17.60 -30.50 5.08
CA PHE A 75 17.00 -31.08 6.28
C PHE A 75 15.79 -30.29 6.79
N ILE A 76 15.44 -29.15 6.17
CA ILE A 76 14.33 -28.33 6.62
C ILE A 76 13.01 -29.05 6.30
N PRO A 77 12.22 -29.46 7.31
CA PRO A 77 10.98 -30.16 7.05
C PRO A 77 9.95 -29.20 6.44
N LEU A 78 9.30 -29.63 5.36
CA LEU A 78 8.25 -28.85 4.68
C LEU A 78 7.12 -28.43 5.64
N ALA A 79 6.83 -29.25 6.65
CA ALA A 79 5.86 -28.93 7.69
C ALA A 79 6.24 -27.68 8.50
N ALA A 80 7.52 -27.48 8.80
CA ALA A 80 7.97 -26.28 9.51
C ALA A 80 7.84 -25.02 8.63
N LEU A 81 8.12 -25.14 7.33
CA LEU A 81 7.92 -24.04 6.37
C LEU A 81 6.44 -23.70 6.21
N ALA A 82 5.56 -24.69 6.13
CA ALA A 82 4.12 -24.47 6.10
C ALA A 82 3.63 -23.75 7.37
N GLY A 83 4.07 -24.19 8.55
CA GLY A 83 3.76 -23.52 9.81
C GLY A 83 4.26 -22.08 9.85
N LEU A 84 5.49 -21.83 9.38
CA LEU A 84 6.05 -20.49 9.25
C LEU A 84 5.19 -19.60 8.33
N LEU A 85 4.77 -20.11 7.16
CA LEU A 85 3.92 -19.37 6.23
C LEU A 85 2.57 -19.02 6.85
N VAL A 86 1.91 -19.95 7.56
CA VAL A 86 0.65 -19.67 8.25
C VAL A 86 0.81 -18.54 9.26
N VAL A 87 1.88 -18.57 10.07
CA VAL A 87 2.17 -17.52 11.07
C VAL A 87 2.45 -16.18 10.40
N VAL A 88 3.24 -16.16 9.33
CA VAL A 88 3.54 -14.94 8.57
C VAL A 88 2.28 -14.37 7.93
N SER A 89 1.47 -15.20 7.27
CA SER A 89 0.18 -14.79 6.69
C SER A 89 -0.76 -14.25 7.75
N TRP A 90 -0.82 -14.87 8.93
CA TRP A 90 -1.66 -14.41 10.03
C TRP A 90 -1.23 -13.04 10.55
N ASN A 91 0.08 -12.80 10.67
CA ASN A 91 0.63 -11.53 11.11
C ASN A 91 0.48 -10.41 10.06
N MET A 92 0.41 -10.76 8.77
CA MET A 92 0.24 -9.78 7.68
C MET A 92 -1.22 -9.41 7.40
N ALA A 93 -2.20 -10.18 7.88
CA ALA A 93 -3.60 -10.04 7.50
C ALA A 93 -4.32 -8.76 8.00
N GLU A 94 -3.62 -7.82 8.67
CA GLU A 94 -4.10 -6.50 9.17
C GLU A 94 -5.63 -6.38 9.35
N LYS A 95 -6.18 -7.26 10.21
CA LYS A 95 -7.63 -7.52 10.26
C LYS A 95 -8.44 -6.29 10.66
N GLN A 96 -7.86 -5.44 11.51
CA GLN A 96 -8.52 -4.23 11.98
C GLN A 96 -8.76 -3.25 10.82
N ASP A 97 -7.76 -3.04 9.98
CA ASP A 97 -7.87 -2.18 8.80
C ASP A 97 -8.80 -2.79 7.75
N PHE A 98 -8.76 -4.11 7.58
CA PHE A 98 -9.72 -4.80 6.71
C PHE A 98 -11.17 -4.55 7.15
N LEU A 99 -11.49 -4.73 8.43
CA LEU A 99 -12.83 -4.47 8.96
C LEU A 99 -13.21 -2.97 8.86
N LEU A 100 -12.26 -2.06 9.09
CA LEU A 100 -12.47 -0.62 8.96
C LEU A 100 -12.85 -0.24 7.51
N LEU A 101 -12.10 -0.75 6.53
CA LEU A 101 -12.34 -0.51 5.11
C LEU A 101 -13.65 -1.15 4.64
N LEU A 102 -13.98 -2.32 5.17
CA LEU A 102 -15.23 -3.03 4.85
C LEU A 102 -16.46 -2.31 5.41
N ARG A 103 -16.35 -1.68 6.59
CA ARG A 103 -17.48 -0.95 7.20
C ARG A 103 -17.80 0.36 6.48
N ARG A 104 -16.85 0.91 5.73
CA ARG A 104 -17.02 2.19 5.03
C ARG A 104 -17.56 1.95 3.62
N TRP A 105 -18.79 2.43 3.37
CA TRP A 105 -19.55 2.16 2.14
C TRP A 105 -18.81 2.48 0.83
N ARG A 106 -17.91 3.46 0.83
CA ARG A 106 -17.16 3.87 -0.37
C ARG A 106 -15.94 2.98 -0.66
N THR A 107 -15.34 2.38 0.36
CA THR A 107 -14.14 1.54 0.21
C THR A 107 -14.46 0.06 0.18
N ALA A 108 -15.58 -0.34 0.79
CA ALA A 108 -16.08 -1.71 0.80
C ALA A 108 -16.17 -2.36 -0.59
N PRO A 109 -16.76 -1.75 -1.64
CA PRO A 109 -16.89 -2.40 -2.94
C PRO A 109 -15.53 -2.65 -3.61
N VAL A 110 -14.59 -1.70 -3.51
CA VAL A 110 -13.22 -1.85 -4.01
C VAL A 110 -12.51 -2.98 -3.26
N LEU A 111 -12.61 -3.01 -1.93
CA LEU A 111 -11.99 -4.05 -1.11
C LEU A 111 -12.53 -5.43 -1.46
N LEU A 112 -13.85 -5.58 -1.51
CA LEU A 112 -14.51 -6.86 -1.79
C LEU A 112 -14.21 -7.36 -3.20
N ALA A 113 -14.20 -6.46 -4.19
CA ALA A 113 -13.85 -6.80 -5.56
C ALA A 113 -12.38 -7.26 -5.67
N THR A 114 -11.44 -6.47 -5.14
CA THR A 114 -10.01 -6.81 -5.18
C THR A 114 -9.74 -8.11 -4.43
N PHE A 115 -10.26 -8.24 -3.21
CA PHE A 115 -10.02 -9.42 -2.37
C PHE A 115 -10.69 -10.67 -2.95
N GLY A 116 -11.96 -10.56 -3.35
CA GLY A 116 -12.71 -11.68 -3.92
C GLY A 116 -12.07 -12.18 -5.21
N LEU A 117 -11.69 -11.28 -6.12
CA LEU A 117 -11.06 -11.67 -7.37
C LEU A 117 -9.63 -12.20 -7.16
N THR A 118 -8.89 -11.70 -6.17
CA THR A 118 -7.57 -12.27 -5.80
C THR A 118 -7.67 -13.70 -5.28
N VAL A 119 -8.72 -14.00 -4.50
CA VAL A 119 -8.95 -15.33 -3.92
C VAL A 119 -9.50 -16.32 -4.95
N LEU A 120 -10.34 -15.85 -5.88
CA LEU A 120 -11.04 -16.71 -6.84
C LEU A 120 -10.28 -16.90 -8.16
N GLU A 121 -9.54 -15.89 -8.63
CA GLU A 121 -8.82 -15.90 -9.91
C GLU A 121 -7.32 -15.83 -9.67
N ASP A 122 -6.78 -14.60 -9.56
CA ASP A 122 -5.37 -14.35 -9.25
C ASP A 122 -5.15 -12.91 -8.77
N LEU A 123 -3.95 -12.65 -8.25
CA LEU A 123 -3.54 -11.35 -7.74
C LEU A 123 -3.57 -10.25 -8.81
N THR A 124 -3.22 -10.56 -10.06
CA THR A 124 -3.16 -9.58 -11.15
C THR A 124 -4.56 -9.07 -11.50
N ALA A 125 -5.52 -9.98 -11.68
CA ALA A 125 -6.91 -9.68 -11.95
C ALA A 125 -7.50 -8.82 -10.83
N GLY A 126 -7.26 -9.21 -9.57
CA GLY A 126 -7.67 -8.46 -8.39
C GLY A 126 -7.17 -7.01 -8.39
N ILE A 127 -5.87 -6.80 -8.63
CA ILE A 127 -5.27 -5.45 -8.67
C ILE A 127 -5.89 -4.60 -9.79
N VAL A 128 -6.03 -5.15 -11.00
CA VAL A 128 -6.57 -4.40 -12.14
C VAL A 128 -8.02 -3.99 -11.90
N ALA A 129 -8.87 -4.94 -11.50
CA ALA A 129 -10.28 -4.67 -11.23
C ALA A 129 -10.46 -3.66 -10.08
N GLY A 130 -9.70 -3.83 -9.00
CA GLY A 130 -9.68 -2.92 -7.86
C GLY A 130 -9.31 -1.49 -8.23
N CYS A 131 -8.23 -1.32 -9.00
CA CYS A 131 -7.77 -0.02 -9.48
C CYS A 131 -8.81 0.66 -10.38
N LEU A 132 -9.42 -0.08 -11.31
CA LEU A 132 -10.45 0.46 -12.21
C LEU A 132 -11.69 0.89 -11.43
N LEU A 133 -12.15 0.08 -10.48
CA LEU A 133 -13.31 0.40 -9.66
C LEU A 133 -13.02 1.60 -8.75
N ALA A 134 -11.84 1.65 -8.13
CA ALA A 134 -11.42 2.79 -7.31
C ALA A 134 -11.36 4.09 -8.12
N ALA A 135 -10.81 4.03 -9.33
CA ALA A 135 -10.75 5.18 -10.23
C ALA A 135 -12.16 5.66 -10.64
N ALA A 136 -13.06 4.74 -10.99
CA ALA A 136 -14.44 5.06 -11.35
C ALA A 136 -15.18 5.76 -10.19
N ILE A 137 -15.09 5.21 -8.98
CA ILE A 137 -15.70 5.80 -7.77
C ILE A 137 -15.13 7.20 -7.51
N ALA A 138 -13.80 7.35 -7.58
CA ALA A 138 -13.14 8.64 -7.35
C ALA A 138 -13.58 9.73 -8.35
N ILE A 139 -13.77 9.36 -9.63
CA ILE A 139 -14.26 10.29 -10.66
C ILE A 139 -15.69 10.72 -10.38
N ILE A 140 -16.58 9.77 -10.05
CA ILE A 140 -17.99 10.05 -9.72
C ILE A 140 -18.08 10.97 -8.50
N ASP A 141 -17.30 10.69 -7.47
CA ASP A 141 -17.28 11.50 -6.24
C ASP A 141 -16.79 12.93 -6.50
N ARG A 142 -15.76 13.09 -7.36
CA ARG A 142 -15.25 14.40 -7.74
C ARG A 142 -16.28 15.19 -8.57
N ALA A 143 -16.99 14.52 -9.47
CA ALA A 143 -18.05 15.12 -10.26
C ALA A 143 -19.22 15.59 -9.38
N ASN A 144 -19.69 14.74 -8.46
CA ASN A 144 -20.76 15.08 -7.52
C ASN A 144 -20.37 16.23 -6.58
N GLY A 145 -19.13 16.27 -6.11
CA GLY A 145 -18.62 17.38 -5.30
C GLY A 145 -18.61 18.72 -6.05
N ALA A 146 -18.21 18.71 -7.33
CA ALA A 146 -18.23 19.91 -8.17
C ALA A 146 -19.67 20.41 -8.45
N LEU A 147 -20.62 19.49 -8.62
CA LEU A 147 -22.04 19.82 -8.82
C LEU A 147 -22.68 20.42 -7.56
N ASN A 148 -22.41 19.84 -6.39
CA ASN A 148 -22.95 20.34 -5.12
C ASN A 148 -22.48 21.77 -4.83
N HIS A 149 -21.20 22.08 -5.05
CA HIS A 149 -20.69 23.45 -4.89
C HIS A 149 -21.33 24.46 -5.84
N ARG A 150 -21.64 24.06 -7.09
CA ARG A 150 -22.36 24.94 -8.03
C ARG A 150 -23.79 25.17 -7.59
N ARG A 151 -24.48 24.12 -7.15
CA ARG A 151 -25.85 24.21 -6.65
C ARG A 151 -25.95 25.14 -5.43
N ASP A 152 -25.04 25.02 -4.48
CA ASP A 152 -25.07 25.84 -3.26
C ASP A 152 -24.81 27.33 -3.57
N ARG A 153 -23.92 27.63 -4.54
CA ARG A 153 -23.72 29.01 -5.02
C ARG A 153 -24.96 29.58 -5.72
N LEU A 154 -25.65 28.77 -6.51
CA LEU A 154 -26.88 29.20 -7.20
C LEU A 154 -28.02 29.45 -6.20
N LEU A 155 -28.11 28.63 -5.15
CA LEU A 155 -29.10 28.82 -4.08
C LEU A 155 -28.80 30.09 -3.28
N ALA A 156 -27.54 30.35 -2.93
CA ALA A 156 -27.13 31.58 -2.26
C ALA A 156 -27.39 32.84 -3.11
N ALA A 157 -27.05 32.80 -4.40
CA ALA A 157 -27.33 33.93 -5.30
C ALA A 157 -28.83 34.19 -5.44
N LYS A 158 -29.66 33.14 -5.45
CA LYS A 158 -31.12 33.26 -5.53
C LYS A 158 -31.72 33.82 -4.23
N SER A 159 -31.19 33.47 -3.06
CA SER A 159 -31.65 34.05 -1.79
C SER A 159 -31.29 35.54 -1.68
N ASP A 160 -30.12 35.94 -2.18
CA ASP A 160 -29.69 37.34 -2.16
C ASP A 160 -30.55 38.22 -3.08
N LEU A 161 -30.89 37.72 -4.27
CA LEU A 161 -31.82 38.39 -5.20
C LEU A 161 -33.22 38.59 -4.60
N GLN A 162 -33.74 37.58 -3.89
CA GLN A 162 -35.06 37.67 -3.25
C GLN A 162 -35.08 38.66 -2.06
N ALA A 163 -33.96 38.80 -1.34
CA ALA A 163 -33.84 39.78 -0.27
C ALA A 163 -33.83 41.22 -0.80
N ASP A 164 -33.19 41.45 -1.95
CA ASP A 164 -33.14 42.76 -2.60
C ASP A 164 -34.51 43.20 -3.16
N GLU A 165 -35.23 42.29 -3.84
CA GLU A 165 -36.60 42.56 -4.32
C GLU A 165 -37.58 42.88 -3.18
N SER A 166 -37.44 42.24 -2.01
CA SER A 166 -38.28 42.51 -0.85
C SER A 166 -37.97 43.85 -0.17
N THR A 167 -36.78 44.41 -0.37
CA THR A 167 -36.35 45.69 0.21
C THR A 167 -36.68 46.87 -0.70
N ALA A 168 -36.69 46.66 -2.02
CA ALA A 168 -37.03 47.68 -3.02
C ALA A 168 -38.54 47.96 -3.17
N GLY A 169 -39.40 47.10 -2.63
CA GLY A 169 -40.86 47.22 -2.69
C GLY A 169 -41.53 47.96 -1.51
N GLN A 170 -40.74 48.44 -0.53
CA GLN A 170 -41.19 49.30 0.58
C GLN A 170 -40.70 50.74 0.37
#